data_AF-A0A368XNV5-F1
#
_entry.id   AF-A0A368XNV5-F1
#
_cell.length_a   1.000
_cell.length_b   1.000
_cell.length_c   1.000
_cell.angle_alpha   90.00
_cell.angle_beta   90.00
_cell.angle_gamma   90.00
#
_symmetry.space_group_name_H-M   'P 1'
#
loop_
_entity.id
_entity.type
_entity.pdbx_description
1 polymer ?
#
loop_
_entity_poly.entity_id
_entity_poly.type
_entity_poly.pdbx_seq_one_letter_code
_entity_poly.pdbx_strand_id
1 'polypeptide(L)'
;MKKQKVNYRLRTFTSNKHLKLIAKREVSYEIKLASQLILDELCFSWNHARLEEDINQSIDEKNEEKFKELSESYNSYIWEY
;
A
#
# COMPACT_ATOMS: atom_id res chain seq x y z
N MET A 1 40.57 25.96 44.92
CA MET A 1 39.98 25.45 43.65
C MET A 1 40.02 23.92 43.66
N LYS A 2 38.91 23.24 43.98
CA LYS A 2 38.87 21.76 44.02
C LYS A 2 38.81 21.23 42.59
N LYS A 3 39.86 20.52 42.14
CA LYS A 3 39.88 19.85 40.83
C LYS A 3 38.94 18.64 40.87
N GLN A 4 37.84 18.71 40.13
CA GLN A 4 36.90 17.60 40.00
C GLN A 4 37.46 16.59 39.00
N LYS A 5 37.73 15.35 39.45
CA LYS A 5 38.26 14.29 38.59
C LYS A 5 37.09 13.47 38.06
N VAL A 6 36.82 13.57 36.76
CA VAL A 6 35.76 12.82 36.09
C VAL A 6 36.32 11.44 35.71
N ASN A 7 35.73 10.38 36.23
CA ASN A 7 36.08 9.00 35.88
C ASN A 7 34.96 8.41 35.03
N TYR A 8 35.30 8.00 33.80
CA TYR A 8 34.38 7.28 32.92
C TYR A 8 34.56 5.78 33.13
N ARG A 9 33.45 5.06 33.34
CA ARG A 9 33.42 3.60 33.40
C ARG A 9 32.57 3.09 32.26
N LEU A 10 33.15 2.24 31.42
CA LEU A 10 32.39 1.50 30.42
C LEU A 10 31.51 0.48 31.15
N ARG A 11 30.19 0.64 31.05
CA ARG A 11 29.22 -0.37 31.49
C ARG A 11 28.94 -1.30 30.32
N THR A 12 29.21 -2.58 30.51
CA THR A 12 28.73 -3.62 29.60
C THR A 12 27.24 -3.80 29.83
N PHE A 13 26.43 -3.65 28.79
CA PHE A 13 25.03 -4.07 28.84
C PHE A 13 25.02 -5.59 29.00
N THR A 14 24.62 -6.08 30.17
CA THR A 14 24.32 -7.49 30.35
C THR A 14 23.15 -7.80 29.44
N SER A 15 23.44 -8.31 28.25
CA SER A 15 22.45 -8.93 27.38
C SER A 15 21.69 -9.92 28.24
N ASN A 16 20.41 -9.63 28.49
CA ASN A 16 19.52 -10.57 29.14
C ASN A 16 19.51 -11.81 28.23
N LYS A 17 20.14 -12.91 28.66
CA LYS A 17 20.25 -14.16 27.89
C LYS A 17 18.89 -14.71 27.41
N HIS A 18 17.79 -14.19 27.95
CA HIS A 18 16.42 -14.53 27.60
C HIS A 18 15.81 -13.72 26.44
N LEU A 19 16.43 -12.60 26.01
CA LEU A 19 16.00 -11.84 24.84
C LEU A 19 16.82 -12.28 23.62
N LYS A 20 16.61 -13.53 23.19
CA LYS A 20 17.04 -13.93 21.84
C LYS A 20 16.16 -13.17 20.84
N LEU A 21 16.72 -12.15 20.19
CA LEU A 21 16.12 -11.55 19.01
C LEU A 21 16.09 -12.63 17.91
N ILE A 22 14.95 -13.30 17.77
CA ILE A 22 14.72 -14.23 16.67
C ILE A 22 14.35 -13.37 15.46
N ALA A 23 15.23 -13.31 14.47
CA ALA A 23 14.91 -12.70 13.19
C ALA A 23 13.70 -13.42 12.60
N LYS A 24 12.58 -12.71 12.43
CA LYS A 24 11.42 -13.25 11.73
C LYS A 24 11.81 -13.44 10.26
N ARG A 25 11.38 -14.54 9.65
CA ARG A 25 11.49 -14.72 8.18
C ARG A 25 10.50 -13.75 7.54
N GLU A 26 10.94 -12.51 7.36
CA GLU A 26 10.17 -11.54 6.62
C GLU A 26 10.26 -11.86 5.13
N VAL A 27 9.12 -11.80 4.46
CA VAL A 27 9.07 -11.81 3.00
C VAL A 27 9.93 -10.64 2.50
N SER A 28 10.81 -10.90 1.52
CA SER A 28 11.65 -9.86 0.90
C SER A 28 10.76 -8.67 0.54
N TYR A 29 11.23 -7.47 0.83
CA TYR A 29 10.53 -6.23 0.47
C TYR A 29 10.13 -6.22 -1.00
N GLU A 30 11.00 -6.75 -1.88
CA GLU A 30 10.77 -6.87 -3.31
C GLU A 30 9.53 -7.70 -3.65
N ILE A 31 9.33 -8.82 -2.95
CA ILE A 31 8.17 -9.70 -3.16
C ILE A 31 6.89 -8.97 -2.69
N LYS A 32 6.95 -8.26 -1.56
CA LYS A 32 5.80 -7.46 -1.08
C LYS A 32 5.43 -6.37 -2.08
N LEU A 33 6.44 -5.64 -2.57
CA LEU A 33 6.26 -4.58 -3.55
C LEU A 33 5.70 -5.10 -4.87
N ALA A 34 6.28 -6.18 -5.41
CA ALA A 34 5.80 -6.80 -6.64
C ALA A 34 4.35 -7.30 -6.50
N SER A 35 4.02 -7.93 -5.36
CA SER A 35 2.65 -8.40 -5.10
C SER A 35 1.65 -7.25 -5.03
N GLN A 36 2.04 -6.12 -4.42
CA GLN A 36 1.20 -4.94 -4.33
C GLN A 36 0.96 -4.33 -5.72
N LEU A 37 2.01 -4.12 -6.51
CA LEU A 37 1.88 -3.57 -7.87
C LEU A 37 1.01 -4.44 -8.77
N ILE A 38 1.16 -5.78 -8.68
CA ILE A 38 0.33 -6.71 -9.44
C ILE A 38 -1.14 -6.62 -8.99
N LEU A 39 -1.39 -6.55 -7.68
CA LEU A 39 -2.75 -6.41 -7.15
C LEU A 39 -3.39 -5.10 -7.61
N ASP A 40 -2.64 -4.00 -7.53
CA ASP A 40 -3.11 -2.67 -7.90
C ASP A 40 -3.50 -2.65 -9.39
N GLU A 41 -2.66 -3.22 -10.28
CA GLU A 41 -2.95 -3.35 -11.71
C GLU A 41 -4.18 -4.23 -12.01
N LEU A 42 -4.30 -5.37 -11.32
CA LEU A 42 -5.45 -6.27 -11.48
C LEU A 42 -6.75 -5.61 -11.00
N CYS A 43 -6.71 -4.90 -9.87
CA CYS A 43 -7.85 -4.16 -9.38
C CYS A 43 -8.24 -3.03 -10.33
N PHE A 44 -7.26 -2.29 -10.85
CA PHE A 44 -7.49 -1.22 -11.81
C PHE A 44 -8.16 -1.76 -13.09
N SER A 45 -7.55 -2.76 -13.73
CA SER A 45 -8.06 -3.35 -14.97
C SER A 45 -9.45 -3.96 -14.82
N TRP A 46 -9.72 -4.67 -13.72
CA TRP A 46 -11.03 -5.24 -13.47
C TRP A 46 -12.10 -4.18 -13.21
N ASN A 47 -11.80 -3.15 -12.41
CA ASN A 47 -12.74 -2.07 -12.14
C ASN A 47 -13.04 -1.26 -13.41
N HIS A 48 -12.01 -0.99 -14.22
CA HIS A 48 -12.15 -0.28 -15.49
C HIS A 48 -13.06 -1.06 -16.46
N ALA A 49 -12.78 -2.35 -16.69
CA ALA A 49 -13.59 -3.20 -17.55
C ALA A 49 -15.04 -3.30 -17.06
N ARG A 50 -15.24 -3.44 -15.74
CA ARG A 50 -16.57 -3.52 -15.14
C ARG A 50 -17.36 -2.22 -15.32
N LEU A 51 -16.73 -1.07 -15.14
CA LEU A 51 -17.39 0.22 -15.38
C LEU A 51 -17.77 0.39 -16.85
N GLU A 52 -16.91 -0.04 -17.77
CA GLU A 52 -17.21 -0.02 -19.21
C GLU A 52 -18.39 -0.92 -19.56
N GLU A 53 -18.46 -2.13 -18.98
CA GLU A 53 -19.61 -3.04 -19.12
C GLU A 53 -20.90 -2.43 -18.56
N ASP A 54 -20.84 -1.85 -17.35
CA ASP A 54 -22.01 -1.23 -16.69
C ASP A 54 -22.51 -0.01 -17.50
N ILE A 55 -21.60 0.77 -18.08
CA ILE A 55 -21.94 1.89 -18.98
C ILE A 55 -22.63 1.36 -20.24
N ASN A 56 -22.05 0.37 -20.91
CA ASN A 56 -22.64 -0.22 -22.11
C ASN A 56 -24.04 -0.80 -21.84
N GLN A 57 -24.20 -1.48 -20.70
CA GLN A 57 -25.51 -1.99 -20.28
C GLN A 57 -26.51 -0.84 -20.03
N SER A 58 -26.07 0.27 -19.42
CA SER A 58 -26.96 1.42 -19.21
C SER A 58 -27.43 2.07 -20.53
N ILE A 59 -26.60 2.03 -21.58
CA ILE A 59 -26.95 2.47 -22.93
C ILE A 59 -28.01 1.53 -23.53
N ASP A 60 -27.80 0.21 -23.42
CA ASP A 60 -28.75 -0.79 -23.91
C ASP A 60 -30.12 -0.67 -23.21
N GLU A 61 -30.12 -0.39 -21.91
CA GLU A 61 -31.32 -0.19 -21.09
C GLU A 61 -31.94 1.22 -21.25
N LYS A 62 -31.31 2.11 -22.02
CA LYS A 62 -31.68 3.54 -22.17
C LYS A 62 -31.84 4.28 -20.84
N ASN A 63 -31.03 3.92 -19.85
CA ASN A 63 -31.06 4.53 -18.53
C ASN A 63 -30.07 5.69 -18.45
N GLU A 64 -30.56 6.89 -18.77
CA GLU A 64 -29.75 8.12 -18.84
C GLU A 64 -29.17 8.55 -17.50
N GLU A 65 -29.89 8.33 -16.39
CA GLU A 65 -29.42 8.67 -15.05
C GLU A 65 -28.22 7.80 -14.66
N LYS A 66 -28.36 6.48 -14.82
CA LYS A 66 -27.31 5.51 -14.52
C LYS A 66 -26.09 5.70 -15.43
N PHE A 67 -26.30 6.00 -16.72
CA PHE A 67 -25.22 6.34 -17.64
C PHE A 67 -24.41 7.55 -17.17
N LYS A 68 -25.09 8.61 -16.70
CA LYS A 68 -24.44 9.84 -16.26
C LYS A 68 -23.61 9.61 -14.99
N GLU A 69 -24.15 8.91 -14.01
CA GLU A 69 -23.43 8.56 -12.77
C GLU A 69 -22.18 7.72 -13.06
N LEU A 70 -22.32 6.69 -13.92
CA LEU A 70 -21.21 5.83 -14.29
C LEU A 70 -20.15 6.60 -15.10
N SER A 71 -20.57 7.50 -15.99
CA SER A 71 -19.65 8.36 -16.77
C SER A 71 -18.84 9.31 -15.88
N GLU A 72 -19.45 9.87 -14.84
CA GLU A 72 -18.73 10.70 -13.85
C GLU A 72 -17.67 9.88 -13.11
N SER A 73 -17.98 8.62 -12.75
CA SER A 73 -17.01 7.73 -12.11
C SER A 73 -15.88 7.32 -13.06
N TYR A 74 -16.20 7.10 -14.34
CA TYR A 74 -15.25 6.73 -15.39
C TYR A 74 -14.25 7.85 -15.72
N ASN A 75 -14.64 9.11 -15.58
CA ASN A 75 -13.74 10.26 -15.80
C ASN A 75 -12.49 10.21 -14.90
N SER A 76 -12.59 9.62 -13.70
CA SER A 76 -11.44 9.43 -12.80
C SER A 76 -10.37 8.50 -13.37
N TYR A 77 -10.75 7.62 -14.31
CA TYR A 77 -9.83 6.70 -15.01
C TYR A 77 -9.20 7.33 -16.25
N ILE A 78 -9.74 8.45 -16.76
CA ILE A 78 -9.24 9.13 -17.98
C ILE A 78 -8.27 10.27 -17.64
N TRP A 79 -8.27 10.78 -16.41
CA TRP A 79 -7.59 12.04 -16.03
C TRP A 79 -6.04 12.03 -16.11
N GLU A 80 -5.42 10.91 -16.51
CA GLU A 80 -3.97 10.78 -16.68
C GLU A 80 -3.46 10.88 -18.14
N TYR A 81 -4.27 11.38 -19.09
CA TYR A 81 -3.82 11.71 -20.46
C TYR A 81 -3.78 13.21 -20.76
#